data_AF-V4AXF8-F1
#
_entry.id   AF-V4AXF8-F1
#
_cell.length_a   1.000
_cell.length_b   1.000
_cell.length_c   1.000
_cell.angle_alpha   90.00
_cell.angle_beta   90.00
_cell.angle_gamma   90.00
#
_symmetry.space_group_name_H-M   'P 1'
#
loop_
_entity.id
_entity.type
_entity.pdbx_description
1 polymer ?
#
loop_
_entity_poly.entity_id
_entity_poly.type
_entity_poly.pdbx_seq_one_letter_code
_entity_poly.pdbx_strand_id
1 'polypeptide(L)'
;MKLDTFIILLAGGFVLCSTLIKTENINHFDQKLHDGLNCSTQFETCIPCNQGTFANESGEFCGCCPLTSQGQCLNSSYCTACYPGSSQRFNGQSFCPPCDPGTAQNKSGQINCTQCDAGFFSNETGMEYCDPCDPGTAQKAPGQVFCPPCKKGTAQNESGQIDCDQCEPGFYANETGMENCQPCEPGYSTPIMRSFQCEACLPGKFQNETGQIECLPCPDGHFTNETGQSECEPCPSGEFQNQTGQIQCVPCDRGYFQNDTGQLDCELCPEGHYQDLTGQVECNQCDPGTSQNETGSTECEPCDYGSYCPTTGCIKCSLCPAGMDSEIEGAITCDLCRPGFNKSTEGSTLCEKCPQGYFTTENGTKLCNICPENYFCPQADGNPQPCPARSYCPKGSFVPTSCDAPWYVINKKDKSCQPTAELMAMIGG
;
A
#
# COMPACT_ATOMS: atom_id res chain seq x y z
N MET A 1 -80.52 11.63 14.77
CA MET A 1 -80.67 10.29 14.17
C MET A 1 -79.89 9.32 15.03
N LYS A 2 -80.61 8.40 15.68
CA LYS A 2 -80.06 7.20 16.33
C LYS A 2 -79.45 6.30 15.26
N LEU A 3 -78.38 5.58 15.59
CA LEU A 3 -78.29 4.15 15.29
C LEU A 3 -77.31 3.49 16.28
N ASP A 4 -77.74 2.34 16.77
CA ASP A 4 -77.19 1.54 17.85
C ASP A 4 -76.00 0.63 17.43
N THR A 5 -75.40 -0.02 18.44
CA THR A 5 -75.01 -1.45 18.45
C THR A 5 -73.50 -1.82 18.47
N PHE A 6 -73.11 -2.29 19.67
CA PHE A 6 -72.17 -3.35 20.09
C PHE A 6 -70.65 -3.13 20.31
N ILE A 7 -70.31 -3.43 21.57
CA ILE A 7 -69.02 -3.57 22.25
C ILE A 7 -68.54 -5.02 22.11
N ILE A 8 -67.27 -5.22 21.73
CA ILE A 8 -66.43 -6.36 22.18
C ILE A 8 -64.98 -5.85 22.30
N LEU A 9 -64.51 -5.67 23.54
CA LEU A 9 -63.08 -5.62 23.86
C LEU A 9 -62.86 -6.53 25.06
N LEU A 10 -62.14 -7.63 24.82
CA LEU A 10 -61.69 -8.59 25.82
C LEU A 10 -60.47 -7.99 26.55
N ALA A 11 -60.62 -7.73 27.85
CA ALA A 11 -59.50 -7.59 28.77
C ALA A 11 -59.91 -8.25 30.09
N GLY A 12 -59.30 -9.40 30.37
CA GLY A 12 -59.56 -10.18 31.56
C GLY A 12 -58.98 -9.51 32.81
N GLY A 13 -59.87 -9.28 33.77
CA GLY A 13 -59.63 -9.65 35.17
C GLY A 13 -58.68 -8.80 36.01
N PHE A 14 -59.06 -7.58 36.33
CA PHE A 14 -58.67 -6.93 37.58
C PHE A 14 -59.91 -6.34 38.25
N VAL A 15 -60.40 -6.99 39.30
CA VAL A 15 -61.46 -6.45 40.17
C VAL A 15 -60.78 -5.61 41.26
N LEU A 16 -60.78 -4.30 41.04
CA LEU A 16 -60.54 -3.29 42.07
C LEU A 16 -61.76 -3.25 43.01
N CYS A 17 -61.53 -3.61 44.27
CA CYS A 17 -62.49 -3.34 45.33
C CYS A 17 -62.42 -1.85 45.66
N SER A 18 -63.46 -1.06 45.36
CA SER A 18 -63.55 0.34 45.81
C SER A 18 -65.00 0.75 46.08
N THR A 19 -65.30 0.80 47.39
CA THR A 19 -66.07 1.82 48.11
C THR A 19 -67.47 2.22 47.63
N LEU A 20 -68.47 1.96 48.48
CA LEU A 20 -69.38 2.99 49.02
C LEU A 20 -70.22 2.41 50.17
N ILE A 21 -69.76 2.61 51.41
CA ILE A 21 -70.61 2.56 52.60
C ILE A 21 -71.03 4.00 52.90
N LYS A 22 -72.33 4.29 52.81
CA LYS A 22 -72.98 5.31 53.63
C LYS A 22 -74.35 4.78 54.06
N THR A 23 -74.42 4.49 55.37
CA THR A 23 -75.53 4.77 56.30
C THR A 23 -76.96 4.42 55.83
N GLU A 24 -77.58 3.42 56.46
CA GLU A 24 -78.57 3.62 57.54
C GLU A 24 -79.12 2.28 58.03
N ASN A 25 -79.47 2.26 59.32
CA ASN A 25 -80.02 1.13 60.05
C ASN A 25 -81.25 0.52 59.37
N ILE A 26 -81.18 -0.74 58.96
CA ILE A 26 -82.36 -1.61 58.85
C ILE A 26 -81.98 -2.98 59.42
N ASN A 27 -82.56 -3.27 60.59
CA ASN A 27 -82.71 -4.61 61.13
C ASN A 27 -83.57 -5.44 60.15
N HIS A 28 -82.92 -6.10 59.20
CA HIS A 28 -83.48 -7.24 58.49
C HIS A 28 -82.33 -8.10 57.96
N PHE A 29 -81.74 -8.90 58.84
CA PHE A 29 -80.81 -9.95 58.45
C PHE A 29 -81.65 -11.08 57.87
N ASP A 30 -81.70 -11.13 56.54
CA ASP A 30 -82.51 -12.08 55.78
C ASP A 30 -81.91 -13.48 55.92
N GLN A 31 -82.71 -14.37 56.48
CA GLN A 31 -82.38 -15.72 56.93
C GLN A 31 -82.34 -16.72 55.75
N LYS A 32 -81.87 -16.27 54.58
CA LYS A 32 -81.91 -17.02 53.32
C LYS A 32 -80.65 -16.80 52.48
N LEU A 33 -79.49 -16.96 53.12
CA LEU A 33 -78.26 -17.40 52.46
C LEU A 33 -77.37 -18.18 53.45
N HIS A 34 -78.01 -18.88 54.40
CA HIS A 34 -77.37 -19.69 55.43
C HIS A 34 -77.65 -21.19 55.29
N ASP A 35 -78.36 -21.62 54.25
CA ASP A 35 -78.57 -23.03 53.94
C ASP A 35 -77.52 -23.46 52.91
N GLY A 36 -76.36 -23.91 53.41
CA GLY A 36 -75.33 -24.54 52.59
C GLY A 36 -73.96 -24.70 53.25
N LEU A 37 -73.60 -23.86 54.23
CA LEU A 37 -72.33 -23.95 54.94
C LEU A 37 -72.55 -23.98 56.45
N ASN A 38 -72.34 -25.17 57.00
CA ASN A 38 -72.53 -25.51 58.40
C ASN A 38 -71.38 -24.94 59.25
N CYS A 39 -71.35 -23.63 59.49
CA CYS A 39 -70.40 -23.03 60.45
C CYS A 39 -71.00 -23.09 61.87
N SER A 40 -70.70 -24.18 62.56
CA SER A 40 -70.97 -24.38 63.98
C SER A 40 -70.33 -23.26 64.83
N THR A 41 -71.09 -22.70 65.77
CA THR A 41 -70.65 -21.73 66.79
C THR A 41 -69.79 -22.37 67.90
N GLN A 42 -68.88 -23.30 67.56
CA GLN A 42 -68.00 -23.99 68.52
C GLN A 42 -66.50 -23.98 68.17
N PHE A 43 -66.03 -23.14 67.24
CA PHE A 43 -64.61 -23.12 66.89
C PHE A 43 -64.04 -21.69 66.93
N GLU A 44 -63.55 -21.28 68.11
CA GLU A 44 -62.87 -19.99 68.35
C GLU A 44 -61.39 -19.96 67.89
N THR A 45 -60.87 -20.99 67.21
CA THR A 45 -59.45 -21.06 66.86
C THR A 45 -59.24 -21.26 65.37
N CYS A 46 -59.06 -20.17 64.62
CA CYS A 46 -58.49 -20.19 63.27
C CYS A 46 -56.96 -20.37 63.39
N ILE A 47 -56.39 -21.45 62.84
CA ILE A 47 -54.93 -21.66 62.79
C ILE A 47 -54.44 -21.21 61.41
N PRO A 48 -53.62 -20.15 61.31
CA PRO A 48 -53.10 -19.72 60.02
C PRO A 48 -52.14 -20.77 59.45
N CYS A 49 -52.20 -20.99 58.13
CA CYS A 49 -51.15 -21.75 57.45
C CYS A 49 -49.79 -21.07 57.65
N ASN A 50 -48.77 -21.88 57.92
CA ASN A 50 -47.39 -21.43 58.09
C ASN A 50 -46.87 -20.85 56.77
N GLN A 51 -45.85 -19.99 56.85
CA GLN A 51 -45.14 -19.46 55.68
C GLN A 51 -44.77 -20.58 54.69
N GLY A 52 -44.89 -20.28 53.40
CA GLY A 52 -44.69 -21.23 52.30
C GLY A 52 -45.88 -22.16 52.03
N THR A 53 -47.00 -22.03 52.75
CA THR A 53 -48.19 -22.86 52.53
C THR A 53 -49.48 -22.03 52.52
N PHE A 54 -50.37 -22.31 51.59
CA PHE A 54 -51.65 -21.63 51.44
C PHE A 54 -52.82 -22.60 51.61
N ALA A 55 -54.00 -22.05 51.83
CA ALA A 55 -55.22 -22.83 51.91
C ALA A 55 -56.06 -22.60 50.65
N ASN A 56 -56.02 -23.58 49.74
CA ASN A 56 -56.79 -23.59 48.50
C ASN A 56 -58.29 -23.79 48.82
N GLU A 57 -59.17 -22.95 48.29
CA GLU A 57 -60.62 -22.90 48.63
C GLU A 57 -61.47 -24.09 48.13
N SER A 58 -60.92 -25.28 47.94
CA SER A 58 -61.66 -26.39 47.30
C SER A 58 -62.06 -27.53 48.25
N GLY A 59 -62.34 -27.25 49.51
CA GLY A 59 -62.88 -28.25 50.45
C GLY A 59 -64.21 -27.79 51.07
N GLU A 60 -65.21 -28.68 51.11
CA GLU A 60 -66.57 -28.52 51.66
C GLU A 60 -66.67 -27.98 53.12
N PHE A 61 -65.54 -27.67 53.78
CA PHE A 61 -65.47 -27.34 55.20
C PHE A 61 -64.67 -26.06 55.54
N CYS A 62 -64.15 -25.30 54.58
CA CYS A 62 -63.43 -24.06 54.87
C CYS A 62 -64.36 -22.84 54.87
N GLY A 63 -64.63 -22.26 56.04
CA GLY A 63 -65.27 -20.95 56.18
C GLY A 63 -64.24 -19.81 56.29
N CYS A 64 -64.58 -18.62 55.78
CA CYS A 64 -63.80 -17.39 55.94
C CYS A 64 -63.91 -16.87 57.39
N CYS A 65 -62.77 -16.64 58.08
CA CYS A 65 -62.76 -16.04 59.42
C CYS A 65 -63.09 -14.53 59.33
N PRO A 66 -64.03 -14.00 60.14
CA PRO A 66 -64.31 -12.57 60.16
C PRO A 66 -63.26 -11.84 61.01
N LEU A 67 -62.68 -10.78 60.44
CA LEU A 67 -61.80 -9.78 61.08
C LEU A 67 -60.33 -10.17 61.27
N THR A 68 -59.58 -10.16 60.18
CA THR A 68 -58.35 -9.36 59.99
C THR A 68 -57.94 -9.52 58.53
N SER A 69 -57.26 -8.53 57.96
CA SER A 69 -56.98 -8.39 56.52
C SER A 69 -55.97 -9.42 55.93
N GLN A 70 -55.97 -10.66 56.43
CA GLN A 70 -55.10 -11.77 56.04
C GLN A 70 -55.94 -13.07 56.10
N GLY A 71 -56.14 -13.72 54.95
CA GLY A 71 -57.06 -14.86 54.81
C GLY A 71 -56.71 -16.07 55.68
N GLN A 72 -57.61 -16.46 56.58
CA GLN A 72 -57.46 -17.65 57.44
C GLN A 72 -58.51 -18.71 57.09
N CYS A 73 -58.15 -19.98 57.28
CA CYS A 73 -59.05 -21.12 57.09
C CYS A 73 -59.48 -21.74 58.42
N LEU A 74 -60.77 -22.10 58.49
CA LEU A 74 -61.32 -22.90 59.59
C LEU A 74 -60.83 -24.35 59.49
N ASN A 75 -60.14 -24.81 60.54
CA ASN A 75 -59.98 -26.21 60.95
C ASN A 75 -59.64 -27.24 59.86
N SER A 76 -58.78 -26.87 58.91
CA SER A 76 -58.16 -27.77 57.93
C SER A 76 -56.70 -28.00 58.32
N SER A 77 -56.32 -29.25 58.58
CA SER A 77 -54.92 -29.67 58.73
C SER A 77 -54.19 -29.79 57.38
N TYR A 78 -54.80 -29.35 56.28
CA TYR A 78 -54.30 -29.50 54.91
C TYR A 78 -53.93 -28.13 54.33
N CYS A 79 -52.78 -27.61 54.73
CA CYS A 79 -52.13 -26.49 54.04
C CYS A 79 -51.36 -27.04 52.82
N THR A 80 -51.57 -26.45 51.65
CA THR A 80 -50.87 -26.84 50.41
C THR A 80 -49.59 -26.04 50.28
N ALA A 81 -48.46 -26.68 50.02
CA ALA A 81 -47.20 -25.99 49.77
C ALA A 81 -47.32 -25.11 48.51
N CYS A 82 -46.75 -23.91 48.55
CA CYS A 82 -46.62 -23.08 47.35
C CYS A 82 -45.93 -23.87 46.24
N TYR A 83 -46.44 -23.78 45.02
CA TYR A 83 -45.84 -24.44 43.86
C TYR A 83 -44.55 -23.71 43.45
N PRO A 84 -43.59 -24.38 42.78
CA PRO A 84 -42.43 -23.72 42.19
C PRO A 84 -42.83 -22.48 41.39
N GLY A 85 -42.04 -21.42 41.47
CA GLY A 85 -42.39 -20.12 40.89
C GLY A 85 -43.34 -19.27 41.73
N SER A 86 -43.74 -19.71 42.92
CA SER A 86 -44.54 -18.92 43.86
C SER A 86 -43.97 -18.97 45.28
N SER A 87 -44.24 -17.94 46.07
CA SER A 87 -43.78 -17.91 47.46
C SER A 87 -44.76 -17.20 48.39
N GLN A 88 -44.66 -17.46 49.69
CA GLN A 88 -45.54 -16.86 50.67
C GLN A 88 -44.79 -16.51 51.96
N ARG A 89 -44.57 -15.21 52.17
CA ARG A 89 -43.77 -14.69 53.28
C ARG A 89 -44.54 -14.53 54.60
N PHE A 90 -45.85 -14.39 54.53
CA PHE A 90 -46.69 -14.07 55.69
C PHE A 90 -47.63 -15.23 56.02
N ASN A 91 -47.81 -15.52 57.31
CA ASN A 91 -48.75 -16.54 57.78
C ASN A 91 -50.19 -16.19 57.38
N GLY A 92 -51.01 -17.20 57.02
CA GLY A 92 -52.42 -16.99 56.71
C GLY A 92 -52.67 -16.16 55.45
N GLN A 93 -52.05 -16.52 54.33
CA GLN A 93 -52.44 -16.02 53.01
C GLN A 93 -53.28 -17.08 52.28
N SER A 94 -54.25 -16.61 51.49
CA SER A 94 -55.18 -17.47 50.73
C SER A 94 -54.64 -17.95 49.39
N PHE A 95 -53.53 -17.39 48.90
CA PHE A 95 -52.86 -17.84 47.67
C PHE A 95 -51.35 -17.56 47.75
N CYS A 96 -50.56 -18.29 46.95
CA CYS A 96 -49.13 -18.02 46.77
C CYS A 96 -48.96 -17.07 45.58
N PRO A 97 -48.53 -15.80 45.80
CA PRO A 97 -48.19 -14.91 44.69
C PRO A 97 -47.03 -15.50 43.86
N PRO A 98 -47.09 -15.40 42.52
CA PRO A 98 -45.98 -15.77 41.67
C PRO A 98 -44.77 -14.89 41.96
N CYS A 99 -43.57 -15.41 41.70
CA CYS A 99 -42.34 -14.64 41.78
C CYS A 99 -42.37 -13.48 40.79
N ASP A 100 -42.03 -12.27 41.27
CA ASP A 100 -41.91 -11.09 40.42
C ASP A 100 -40.68 -11.24 39.48
N PRO A 101 -40.67 -10.58 38.30
CA PRO A 101 -39.51 -10.56 37.42
C PRO A 101 -38.23 -10.15 38.16
N GLY A 102 -37.11 -10.80 37.82
CA GLY A 102 -35.84 -10.69 38.53
C GLY A 102 -35.72 -11.65 39.72
N THR A 103 -36.77 -12.41 40.04
CA THR A 103 -36.75 -13.45 41.07
C THR A 103 -37.26 -14.78 40.53
N ALA A 104 -36.81 -15.89 41.13
CA ALA A 104 -37.26 -17.25 40.80
C ALA A 104 -37.17 -18.16 42.03
N GLN A 105 -37.85 -19.32 41.97
CA GLN A 105 -37.75 -20.36 43.01
C GLN A 105 -38.23 -21.72 42.48
N ASN A 106 -37.38 -22.75 42.54
CA ASN A 106 -37.69 -24.08 42.00
C ASN A 106 -38.24 -25.08 43.03
N LYS A 107 -38.28 -24.72 44.32
CA LYS A 107 -38.76 -25.60 45.39
C LYS A 107 -40.19 -25.26 45.79
N SER A 108 -40.99 -26.30 46.07
CA SER A 108 -42.29 -26.13 46.71
C SER A 108 -42.15 -25.67 48.16
N GLY A 109 -43.11 -24.91 48.66
CA GLY A 109 -43.18 -24.57 50.09
C GLY A 109 -42.31 -23.39 50.51
N GLN A 110 -41.92 -22.53 49.58
CA GLN A 110 -40.90 -21.50 49.81
C GLN A 110 -41.50 -20.19 50.31
N ILE A 111 -40.77 -19.53 51.22
CA ILE A 111 -41.24 -18.32 51.90
C ILE A 111 -40.87 -17.04 51.15
N ASN A 112 -39.84 -17.09 50.30
CA ASN A 112 -39.39 -15.99 49.46
C ASN A 112 -38.95 -16.51 48.09
N CYS A 113 -39.13 -15.69 47.06
CA CYS A 113 -38.42 -15.83 45.79
C CYS A 113 -37.00 -15.29 45.93
N THR A 114 -36.02 -15.97 45.33
CA THR A 114 -34.62 -15.56 45.34
C THR A 114 -34.31 -14.71 44.12
N GLN A 115 -33.52 -13.64 44.29
CA GLN A 115 -33.06 -12.84 43.15
C GLN A 115 -32.18 -13.69 42.23
N CYS A 116 -32.32 -13.47 40.93
CA CYS A 116 -31.40 -14.05 39.96
C CYS A 116 -29.99 -13.50 40.20
N ASP A 117 -29.00 -14.38 40.25
CA ASP A 117 -27.60 -13.99 40.43
C ASP A 117 -27.08 -13.24 39.19
N ALA A 118 -25.92 -12.59 39.32
CA ALA A 118 -25.24 -11.98 38.18
C ALA A 118 -25.06 -13.02 37.05
N GLY A 119 -25.27 -12.59 35.80
CA GLY A 119 -25.27 -13.48 34.63
C GLY A 119 -26.58 -14.21 34.37
N PHE A 120 -27.60 -14.07 35.23
CA PHE A 120 -28.92 -14.68 35.06
C PHE A 120 -30.04 -13.64 35.16
N PHE A 121 -31.18 -13.90 34.53
CA PHE A 121 -32.35 -13.02 34.53
C PHE A 121 -33.67 -13.80 34.62
N SER A 122 -34.76 -13.10 34.93
CA SER A 122 -36.11 -13.61 34.73
C SER A 122 -37.05 -12.48 34.28
N ASN A 123 -37.62 -12.61 33.09
CA ASN A 123 -38.45 -11.59 32.44
C ASN A 123 -39.97 -11.80 32.65
N GLU A 124 -40.37 -13.02 33.01
CA GLU A 124 -41.76 -13.39 33.25
C GLU A 124 -42.06 -13.56 34.75
N THR A 125 -43.34 -13.39 35.12
CA THR A 125 -43.81 -13.67 36.48
C THR A 125 -43.95 -15.18 36.69
N GLY A 126 -43.58 -15.67 37.86
CA GLY A 126 -43.79 -17.08 38.23
C GLY A 126 -42.66 -18.02 37.79
N MET A 127 -41.48 -17.49 37.47
CA MET A 127 -40.36 -18.29 36.98
C MET A 127 -39.82 -19.27 38.05
N GLU A 128 -39.63 -20.52 37.65
CA GLU A 128 -39.04 -21.57 38.50
C GLU A 128 -37.51 -21.45 38.57
N TYR A 129 -36.89 -21.05 37.47
CA TYR A 129 -35.45 -20.90 37.30
C TYR A 129 -35.13 -19.51 36.76
N CYS A 130 -33.91 -19.03 37.01
CA CYS A 130 -33.38 -17.87 36.31
C CYS A 130 -32.67 -18.35 35.05
N ASP A 131 -32.93 -17.70 33.92
CA ASP A 131 -32.31 -18.03 32.65
C ASP A 131 -30.93 -17.36 32.57
N PRO A 132 -29.89 -18.06 32.07
CA PRO A 132 -28.59 -17.46 31.84
C PRO A 132 -28.68 -16.39 30.74
N CYS A 133 -27.85 -15.36 30.81
CA CYS A 133 -27.67 -14.44 29.70
C CYS A 133 -27.15 -15.21 28.48
N ASP A 134 -27.81 -15.04 27.33
CA ASP A 134 -27.36 -15.62 26.07
C ASP A 134 -26.04 -15.00 25.59
N PRO A 135 -25.25 -15.69 24.75
CA PRO A 135 -24.10 -15.11 24.07
C PRO A 135 -24.42 -13.75 23.43
N GLY A 136 -23.47 -12.82 23.51
CA GLY A 136 -23.66 -11.44 23.11
C GLY A 136 -24.40 -10.58 24.15
N THR A 137 -24.83 -11.13 25.29
CA THR A 137 -25.44 -10.36 26.38
C THR A 137 -24.75 -10.65 27.71
N ALA A 138 -24.74 -9.68 28.62
CA ALA A 138 -24.14 -9.87 29.93
C ALA A 138 -24.78 -8.95 30.97
N GLN A 139 -24.82 -9.39 32.23
CA GLN A 139 -25.43 -8.60 33.29
C GLN A 139 -24.70 -8.79 34.62
N LYS A 140 -24.30 -7.68 35.27
CA LYS A 140 -23.45 -7.69 36.48
C LYS A 140 -24.22 -7.65 37.80
N ALA A 141 -25.50 -7.27 37.79
CA ALA A 141 -26.26 -6.98 39.00
C ALA A 141 -27.23 -8.13 39.34
N PRO A 142 -27.44 -8.49 40.61
CA PRO A 142 -28.49 -9.44 40.93
C PRO A 142 -29.88 -8.85 40.63
N GLY A 143 -30.85 -9.73 40.38
CA GLY A 143 -32.26 -9.39 40.22
C GLY A 143 -32.64 -8.70 38.92
N GLN A 144 -31.86 -8.87 37.84
CA GLN A 144 -32.20 -8.27 36.54
C GLN A 144 -33.31 -9.03 35.82
N VAL A 145 -34.10 -8.28 35.05
CA VAL A 145 -35.22 -8.81 34.24
C VAL A 145 -34.84 -9.03 32.78
N PHE A 146 -33.64 -8.60 32.36
CA PHE A 146 -33.10 -8.83 31.02
C PHE A 146 -31.57 -8.70 31.06
N CYS A 147 -30.91 -9.28 30.06
CA CYS A 147 -29.48 -9.10 29.84
C CYS A 147 -29.26 -8.07 28.72
N PRO A 148 -28.60 -6.92 28.99
CA PRO A 148 -28.28 -5.96 27.95
C PRO A 148 -27.26 -6.55 26.96
N PRO A 149 -27.36 -6.22 25.66
CA PRO A 149 -26.39 -6.67 24.68
C PRO A 149 -25.03 -6.00 24.91
N CYS A 150 -23.96 -6.72 24.57
CA CYS A 150 -22.61 -6.19 24.57
C CYS A 150 -22.54 -4.95 23.68
N LYS A 151 -21.89 -3.90 24.19
CA LYS A 151 -21.74 -2.65 23.46
C LYS A 151 -20.65 -2.81 22.39
N LYS A 152 -20.61 -1.90 21.43
CA LYS A 152 -19.50 -1.84 20.46
C LYS A 152 -18.14 -1.84 21.16
N GLY A 153 -17.20 -2.59 20.58
CA GLY A 153 -15.89 -2.90 21.15
C GLY A 153 -15.88 -3.92 22.28
N THR A 154 -17.00 -4.56 22.58
CA THR A 154 -17.08 -5.68 23.53
C THR A 154 -17.89 -6.83 22.94
N ALA A 155 -17.54 -8.06 23.28
CA ALA A 155 -18.21 -9.27 22.84
C ALA A 155 -18.15 -10.36 23.93
N GLN A 156 -18.99 -11.38 23.83
CA GLN A 156 -18.96 -12.54 24.71
C GLN A 156 -19.66 -13.74 24.05
N ASN A 157 -19.01 -14.89 23.98
CA ASN A 157 -19.55 -16.10 23.35
C ASN A 157 -20.11 -17.12 24.34
N GLU A 158 -19.86 -16.94 25.64
CA GLU A 158 -20.36 -17.83 26.69
C GLU A 158 -21.69 -17.35 27.27
N SER A 159 -22.55 -18.30 27.65
CA SER A 159 -23.80 -18.02 28.36
C SER A 159 -23.56 -17.77 29.85
N GLY A 160 -24.40 -16.96 30.49
CA GLY A 160 -24.37 -16.75 31.95
C GLY A 160 -23.34 -15.73 32.40
N GLN A 161 -22.90 -14.86 31.49
CA GLN A 161 -21.76 -13.98 31.71
C GLN A 161 -22.14 -12.66 32.38
N ILE A 162 -21.26 -12.18 33.25
CA ILE A 162 -21.52 -11.01 34.10
C ILE A 162 -21.01 -9.70 33.50
N ASP A 163 -20.12 -9.78 32.53
CA ASP A 163 -19.56 -8.65 31.79
C ASP A 163 -19.25 -9.08 30.35
N CYS A 164 -19.09 -8.10 29.46
CA CYS A 164 -18.66 -8.35 28.10
C CYS A 164 -17.15 -8.14 27.99
N ASP A 165 -16.46 -9.05 27.32
CA ASP A 165 -15.03 -8.97 27.14
C ASP A 165 -14.68 -7.87 26.14
N GLN A 166 -13.63 -7.10 26.45
CA GLN A 166 -13.15 -6.05 25.57
C GLN A 166 -12.37 -6.67 24.42
N CYS A 167 -12.62 -6.21 23.20
CA CYS A 167 -11.83 -6.67 22.06
C CYS A 167 -10.36 -6.25 22.26
N GLU A 168 -9.47 -7.23 22.23
CA GLU A 168 -8.03 -7.00 22.32
C GLU A 168 -7.53 -6.23 21.09
N PRO A 169 -6.35 -5.58 21.14
CA PRO A 169 -5.75 -4.95 19.97
C PRO A 169 -5.67 -5.92 18.79
N GLY A 170 -5.92 -5.42 17.59
CA GLY A 170 -6.07 -6.24 16.38
C GLY A 170 -7.48 -6.81 16.17
N PHE A 171 -8.38 -6.67 17.15
CA PHE A 171 -9.77 -7.10 17.04
C PHE A 171 -10.75 -5.96 17.29
N TYR A 172 -11.96 -6.09 16.75
CA TYR A 172 -13.01 -5.10 16.88
C TYR A 172 -14.40 -5.73 16.99
N ALA A 173 -15.35 -4.97 17.53
CA ALA A 173 -16.78 -5.29 17.48
C ALA A 173 -17.57 -4.05 17.05
N ASN A 174 -18.03 -4.02 15.80
CA ASN A 174 -18.72 -2.88 15.19
C ASN A 174 -20.24 -2.86 15.45
N GLU A 175 -20.82 -3.99 15.88
CA GLU A 175 -22.23 -4.16 16.19
C GLU A 175 -22.44 -4.40 17.69
N THR A 176 -23.68 -4.19 18.16
CA THR A 176 -24.06 -4.53 19.53
C THR A 176 -24.51 -5.99 19.61
N GLY A 177 -24.19 -6.68 20.69
CA GLY A 177 -24.59 -8.07 20.88
C GLY A 177 -23.72 -9.07 20.12
N MET A 178 -22.51 -8.69 19.72
CA MET A 178 -21.59 -9.61 19.06
C MET A 178 -21.12 -10.70 20.03
N GLU A 179 -21.11 -11.94 19.55
CA GLU A 179 -20.63 -13.09 20.32
C GLU A 179 -19.09 -13.12 20.36
N ASN A 180 -18.43 -12.73 19.28
CA ASN A 180 -16.97 -12.74 19.17
C ASN A 180 -16.47 -11.41 18.62
N CYS A 181 -15.31 -10.98 19.10
CA CYS A 181 -14.56 -9.90 18.46
C CYS A 181 -14.00 -10.40 17.12
N GLN A 182 -14.13 -9.60 16.06
CA GLN A 182 -13.64 -9.92 14.73
C GLN A 182 -12.20 -9.39 14.57
N PRO A 183 -11.30 -10.16 13.94
CA PRO A 183 -9.95 -9.66 13.64
C PRO A 183 -10.00 -8.59 12.55
N CYS A 184 -9.07 -7.64 12.58
CA CYS A 184 -8.84 -6.76 11.45
C CYS A 184 -8.39 -7.57 10.23
N GLU A 185 -8.98 -7.31 9.07
CA GLU A 185 -8.58 -7.93 7.81
C GLU A 185 -7.24 -7.34 7.30
N PRO A 186 -6.53 -8.03 6.39
CA PRO A 186 -5.33 -7.49 5.77
C PRO A 186 -5.57 -6.10 5.18
N GLY A 187 -4.58 -5.22 5.34
CA GLY A 187 -4.69 -3.80 5.03
C GLY A 187 -5.29 -2.95 6.15
N TYR A 188 -5.72 -3.54 7.27
CA TYR A 188 -6.28 -2.80 8.41
C TYR A 188 -5.61 -3.21 9.73
N SER A 189 -5.57 -2.29 10.70
CA SER A 189 -5.06 -2.55 12.05
C SER A 189 -5.78 -1.72 13.11
N THR A 190 -5.66 -2.13 14.38
CA THR A 190 -6.08 -1.30 15.52
C THR A 190 -5.20 -1.58 16.73
N PRO A 191 -4.46 -0.57 17.26
CA PRO A 191 -3.62 -0.75 18.44
C PRO A 191 -4.42 -0.62 19.75
N ILE A 192 -5.70 -0.21 19.66
CA ILE A 192 -6.51 0.19 20.81
C ILE A 192 -7.34 -0.99 21.31
N MET A 193 -7.38 -1.19 22.62
CA MET A 193 -8.35 -2.09 23.26
C MET A 193 -9.78 -1.56 23.09
N ARG A 194 -10.75 -2.46 23.08
CA ARG A 194 -12.17 -2.14 22.95
C ARG A 194 -12.48 -1.38 21.65
N SER A 195 -11.77 -1.72 20.59
CA SER A 195 -12.00 -1.09 19.28
C SER A 195 -13.33 -1.53 18.69
N PHE A 196 -14.00 -0.61 18.01
CA PHE A 196 -15.24 -0.89 17.26
C PHE A 196 -15.04 -0.81 15.73
N GLN A 197 -13.83 -0.50 15.28
CA GLN A 197 -13.46 -0.45 13.86
C GLN A 197 -11.96 -0.65 13.70
N CYS A 198 -11.54 -1.21 12.58
CA CYS A 198 -10.13 -1.20 12.20
C CYS A 198 -9.81 0.03 11.34
N GLU A 199 -8.58 0.51 11.44
CA GLU A 199 -8.09 1.63 10.63
C GLU A 199 -7.29 1.08 9.44
N ALA A 200 -7.57 1.61 8.24
CA ALA A 200 -6.84 1.24 7.04
C ALA A 200 -5.37 1.69 7.16
N CYS A 201 -4.45 0.85 6.69
CA CYS A 201 -3.05 1.22 6.56
C CYS A 201 -2.93 2.44 5.65
N LEU A 202 -2.23 3.47 6.13
CA LEU A 202 -1.97 4.68 5.34
C LEU A 202 -0.99 4.37 4.20
N PRO A 203 -0.94 5.20 3.13
CA PRO A 203 0.02 5.05 2.06
C PRO A 203 1.45 4.92 2.59
N GLY A 204 2.25 4.08 1.94
CA GLY A 204 3.58 3.69 2.38
C GLY A 204 3.58 2.63 3.48
N LYS A 205 2.42 2.15 3.92
CA LYS A 205 2.30 1.05 4.86
C LYS A 205 1.34 -0.02 4.36
N PHE A 206 1.58 -1.24 4.81
CA PHE A 206 0.77 -2.40 4.47
C PHE A 206 0.60 -3.32 5.69
N GLN A 207 -0.33 -4.27 5.58
CA GLN A 207 -0.42 -5.37 6.53
C GLN A 207 -1.01 -6.61 5.85
N ASN A 208 -0.26 -7.71 5.82
CA ASN A 208 -0.63 -8.93 5.10
C ASN A 208 -1.35 -9.97 5.98
N GLU A 209 -1.33 -9.81 7.30
CA GLU A 209 -1.94 -10.76 8.25
C GLU A 209 -3.21 -10.19 8.91
N THR A 210 -4.13 -11.09 9.28
CA THR A 210 -5.34 -10.74 10.05
C THR A 210 -5.02 -10.51 11.53
N GLY A 211 -5.77 -9.64 12.20
CA GLY A 211 -5.68 -9.47 13.65
C GLY A 211 -4.49 -8.63 14.10
N GLN A 212 -3.95 -7.81 13.20
CA GLN A 212 -2.71 -7.08 13.43
C GLN A 212 -2.96 -5.72 14.11
N ILE A 213 -2.03 -5.35 14.99
CA ILE A 213 -2.16 -4.15 15.84
C ILE A 213 -1.57 -2.90 15.19
N GLU A 214 -0.71 -3.09 14.20
CA GLU A 214 -0.03 -2.02 13.47
C GLU A 214 0.17 -2.37 11.99
N CYS A 215 0.29 -1.33 11.18
CA CYS A 215 0.69 -1.45 9.78
C CYS A 215 2.20 -1.28 9.65
N LEU A 216 2.80 -2.17 8.87
CA LEU A 216 4.24 -2.21 8.60
C LEU A 216 4.58 -1.23 7.46
N PRO A 217 5.71 -0.50 7.52
CA PRO A 217 6.15 0.30 6.39
C PRO A 217 6.52 -0.60 5.21
N CYS A 218 6.30 -0.13 3.97
CA CYS A 218 6.81 -0.82 2.80
C CYS A 218 8.33 -0.99 2.89
N PRO A 219 8.88 -2.17 2.55
CA PRO A 219 10.33 -2.38 2.52
C PRO A 219 10.97 -1.57 1.40
N ASP A 220 12.30 -1.44 1.46
CA ASP A 220 13.06 -0.78 0.38
C ASP A 220 12.78 -1.48 -0.97
N GLY A 221 12.80 -0.72 -2.06
CA GLY A 221 12.44 -1.19 -3.40
C GLY A 221 10.93 -1.35 -3.62
N HIS A 222 10.09 -1.08 -2.62
CA HIS A 222 8.64 -1.22 -2.73
C HIS A 222 7.92 0.07 -2.28
N PHE A 223 6.70 0.24 -2.76
CA PHE A 223 5.86 1.38 -2.43
C PHE A 223 4.38 0.99 -2.37
N THR A 224 3.56 1.86 -1.80
CA THR A 224 2.11 1.80 -1.98
C THR A 224 1.51 3.20 -1.83
N ASN A 225 0.71 3.62 -2.80
CA ASN A 225 0.12 4.96 -2.85
C ASN A 225 -1.33 5.01 -2.34
N GLU A 226 -1.96 3.84 -2.13
CA GLU A 226 -3.33 3.71 -1.67
C GLU A 226 -3.42 3.35 -0.19
N THR A 227 -4.57 3.60 0.42
CA THR A 227 -4.88 3.17 1.79
C THR A 227 -5.43 1.75 1.80
N GLY A 228 -5.20 1.01 2.89
CA GLY A 228 -5.84 -0.29 3.09
C GLY A 228 -5.15 -1.45 2.37
N GLN A 229 -3.87 -1.29 2.05
CA GLN A 229 -3.12 -2.22 1.20
C GLN A 229 -2.56 -3.39 2.03
N SER A 230 -2.74 -4.60 1.51
CA SER A 230 -2.23 -5.82 2.16
C SER A 230 -0.83 -6.21 1.71
N GLU A 231 -0.32 -5.57 0.66
CA GLU A 231 1.02 -5.76 0.11
C GLU A 231 1.55 -4.44 -0.46
N CYS A 232 2.87 -4.35 -0.60
CA CYS A 232 3.51 -3.24 -1.29
C CYS A 232 3.91 -3.68 -2.69
N GLU A 233 3.77 -2.79 -3.66
CA GLU A 233 4.16 -3.02 -5.04
C GLU A 233 5.67 -2.78 -5.19
N PRO A 234 6.41 -3.64 -5.91
CA PRO A 234 7.82 -3.37 -6.23
C PRO A 234 7.92 -2.17 -7.17
N CYS A 235 8.99 -1.39 -7.06
CA CYS A 235 9.26 -0.33 -8.03
C CYS A 235 9.33 -0.91 -9.45
N PRO A 236 8.66 -0.29 -10.43
CA PRO A 236 8.74 -0.74 -11.81
C PRO A 236 10.17 -0.53 -12.35
N SER A 237 10.52 -1.24 -13.42
CA SER A 237 11.79 -1.00 -14.12
C SER A 237 11.87 0.45 -14.60
N GLY A 238 13.08 1.00 -14.58
CA GLY A 238 13.35 2.42 -14.78
C GLY A 238 13.18 3.27 -13.52
N GLU A 239 12.67 2.71 -12.41
CA GLU A 239 12.52 3.39 -11.14
C GLU A 239 13.14 2.61 -9.98
N PHE A 240 13.45 3.29 -8.89
CA PHE A 240 14.05 2.71 -7.68
C PHE A 240 13.50 3.36 -6.41
N GLN A 241 13.74 2.71 -5.27
CA GLN A 241 13.46 3.30 -3.97
C GLN A 241 14.38 2.72 -2.89
N ASN A 242 15.14 3.57 -2.21
CA ASN A 242 16.11 3.15 -1.18
C ASN A 242 15.67 3.44 0.25
N GLN A 243 14.41 3.83 0.46
CA GLN A 243 13.86 4.12 1.78
C GLN A 243 12.59 3.32 2.04
N THR A 244 12.44 2.84 3.28
CA THR A 244 11.20 2.24 3.75
C THR A 244 10.05 3.26 3.83
N GLY A 245 8.82 2.76 3.74
CA GLY A 245 7.62 3.54 4.01
C GLY A 245 7.19 4.49 2.88
N GLN A 246 7.64 4.23 1.66
CA GLN A 246 7.50 5.17 0.56
C GLN A 246 6.21 4.94 -0.22
N ILE A 247 5.68 6.04 -0.77
CA ILE A 247 4.41 6.06 -1.50
C ILE A 247 4.58 6.07 -3.01
N GLN A 248 5.82 6.19 -3.48
CA GLN A 248 6.18 6.24 -4.89
C GLN A 248 7.65 5.86 -5.06
N CYS A 249 8.00 5.42 -6.26
CA CYS A 249 9.37 5.20 -6.66
C CYS A 249 9.93 6.44 -7.37
N VAL A 250 11.25 6.50 -7.47
CA VAL A 250 11.99 7.60 -8.08
C VAL A 250 12.53 7.10 -9.43
N PRO A 251 12.27 7.81 -10.55
CA PRO A 251 12.84 7.41 -11.82
C PRO A 251 14.36 7.54 -11.83
N CYS A 252 15.04 6.65 -12.55
CA CYS A 252 16.47 6.77 -12.79
C CYS A 252 16.78 8.10 -13.48
N ASP A 253 17.79 8.82 -12.97
CA ASP A 253 18.27 10.04 -13.59
C ASP A 253 18.94 9.77 -14.95
N ARG A 254 19.13 10.83 -15.75
CA ARG A 254 19.89 10.74 -17.00
C ARG A 254 21.29 10.17 -16.74
N GLY A 255 21.78 9.35 -17.66
CA GLY A 255 23.03 8.60 -17.50
C GLY A 255 22.89 7.31 -16.70
N TYR A 256 21.70 7.04 -16.14
CA TYR A 256 21.42 5.82 -15.40
C TYR A 256 20.27 5.03 -16.04
N PHE A 257 20.20 3.75 -15.73
CA PHE A 257 19.12 2.85 -16.15
C PHE A 257 18.83 1.81 -15.07
N GLN A 258 17.66 1.18 -15.14
CA GLN A 258 17.35 0.02 -14.30
C GLN A 258 16.38 -0.93 -15.03
N ASN A 259 16.79 -2.15 -15.33
CA ASN A 259 15.98 -3.10 -16.09
C ASN A 259 15.09 -3.99 -15.22
N ASP A 260 15.42 -4.14 -13.95
CA ASP A 260 14.75 -5.03 -13.00
C ASP A 260 13.76 -4.25 -12.12
N THR A 261 12.74 -4.94 -11.61
CA THR A 261 11.77 -4.38 -10.66
C THR A 261 12.25 -4.50 -9.23
N GLY A 262 11.79 -3.61 -8.34
CA GLY A 262 12.03 -3.71 -6.90
C GLY A 262 13.43 -3.27 -6.48
N GLN A 263 14.08 -2.43 -7.30
CA GLN A 263 15.48 -2.09 -7.14
C GLN A 263 15.69 -0.90 -6.19
N LEU A 264 16.86 -0.90 -5.56
CA LEU A 264 17.24 0.08 -4.54
C LEU A 264 18.07 1.24 -5.12
N ASP A 265 18.57 1.08 -6.34
CA ASP A 265 19.39 2.08 -7.01
C ASP A 265 19.34 1.85 -8.52
N CYS A 266 19.78 2.86 -9.27
CA CYS A 266 19.95 2.76 -10.72
C CYS A 266 21.40 2.49 -11.09
N GLU A 267 21.61 1.79 -12.19
CA GLU A 267 22.92 1.47 -12.72
C GLU A 267 23.41 2.56 -13.68
N LEU A 268 24.69 2.88 -13.63
CA LEU A 268 25.30 3.81 -14.58
C LEU A 268 25.34 3.20 -15.97
N CYS A 269 25.08 4.01 -17.01
CA CYS A 269 25.35 3.60 -18.37
C CYS A 269 26.83 3.23 -18.54
N PRO A 270 27.15 2.08 -19.15
CA PRO A 270 28.52 1.68 -19.39
C PRO A 270 29.18 2.56 -20.46
N GLU A 271 30.51 2.51 -20.57
CA GLU A 271 31.25 3.17 -21.65
C GLU A 271 30.69 2.75 -23.03
N GLY A 272 30.75 3.68 -23.98
CA GLY A 272 30.16 3.53 -25.32
C GLY A 272 28.63 3.60 -25.33
N HIS A 273 28.00 3.87 -24.19
CA HIS A 273 26.55 4.06 -24.08
C HIS A 273 26.23 5.39 -23.39
N TYR A 274 25.00 5.85 -23.58
CA TYR A 274 24.47 7.05 -22.95
C TYR A 274 22.98 6.90 -22.64
N GLN A 275 22.47 7.75 -21.76
CA GLN A 275 21.03 7.87 -21.55
C GLN A 275 20.65 9.33 -21.29
N ASP A 276 19.90 9.92 -22.21
CA ASP A 276 19.50 11.33 -22.20
C ASP A 276 18.13 11.57 -21.57
N LEU A 277 17.37 10.50 -21.29
CA LEU A 277 16.05 10.55 -20.68
C LEU A 277 16.07 9.93 -19.27
N THR A 278 15.14 10.36 -18.42
CA THR A 278 14.92 9.76 -17.10
C THR A 278 14.03 8.53 -17.19
N GLY A 279 14.11 7.64 -16.21
CA GLY A 279 13.18 6.52 -16.07
C GLY A 279 13.39 5.39 -17.08
N GLN A 280 14.61 5.23 -17.59
CA GLN A 280 14.89 4.31 -18.68
C GLN A 280 15.38 2.95 -18.17
N VAL A 281 15.05 1.90 -18.94
CA VAL A 281 15.35 0.51 -18.59
C VAL A 281 16.62 -0.02 -19.25
N GLU A 282 17.19 0.77 -20.16
CA GLU A 282 18.41 0.45 -20.90
C GLU A 282 19.13 1.74 -21.31
N CYS A 283 20.41 1.62 -21.69
CA CYS A 283 21.19 2.71 -22.24
C CYS A 283 21.30 2.59 -23.76
N ASN A 284 21.28 3.74 -24.44
CA ASN A 284 21.46 3.84 -25.87
C ASN A 284 22.95 3.66 -26.21
N GLN A 285 23.25 2.92 -27.27
CA GLN A 285 24.62 2.86 -27.80
C GLN A 285 24.98 4.15 -28.51
N CYS A 286 26.25 4.56 -28.42
CA CYS A 286 26.78 5.62 -29.27
C CYS A 286 26.64 5.22 -30.74
N ASP A 287 26.09 6.09 -31.57
CA ASP A 287 25.99 5.87 -33.01
C ASP A 287 27.37 5.89 -33.68
N PRO A 288 27.55 5.26 -34.85
CA PRO A 288 28.80 5.34 -35.59
C PRO A 288 29.22 6.80 -35.81
N GLY A 289 30.51 7.06 -35.65
CA GLY A 289 31.08 8.41 -35.70
C GLY A 289 31.08 9.13 -34.36
N THR A 290 30.47 8.58 -33.32
CA THR A 290 30.51 9.13 -31.95
C THR A 290 31.17 8.15 -30.98
N SER A 291 31.66 8.65 -29.85
CA SER A 291 32.21 7.83 -28.79
C SER A 291 31.96 8.39 -27.40
N GLN A 292 32.04 7.53 -26.39
CA GLN A 292 31.93 7.93 -25.00
C GLN A 292 32.79 7.04 -24.10
N ASN A 293 33.76 7.61 -23.40
CA ASN A 293 34.70 6.89 -22.55
C ASN A 293 34.33 6.95 -21.05
N GLU A 294 33.35 7.75 -20.66
CA GLU A 294 32.88 7.85 -19.29
C GLU A 294 31.62 7.01 -19.07
N THR A 295 31.51 6.41 -17.89
CA THR A 295 30.25 5.81 -17.44
C THR A 295 29.28 6.89 -16.98
N GLY A 296 27.98 6.61 -17.06
CA GLY A 296 26.97 7.57 -16.62
C GLY A 296 26.72 8.74 -17.57
N SER A 297 27.17 8.64 -18.81
CA SER A 297 27.05 9.76 -19.74
C SER A 297 25.62 9.94 -20.25
N THR A 298 25.28 11.19 -20.54
CA THR A 298 23.98 11.57 -21.09
C THR A 298 23.99 11.86 -22.58
N GLU A 299 25.18 11.81 -23.21
CA GLU A 299 25.36 11.99 -24.65
C GLU A 299 26.68 11.38 -25.13
N CYS A 300 26.80 11.13 -26.44
CA CYS A 300 28.05 10.71 -27.07
C CYS A 300 28.70 11.88 -27.80
N GLU A 301 30.03 11.94 -27.75
CA GLU A 301 30.80 13.00 -28.40
C GLU A 301 31.18 12.58 -29.83
N PRO A 302 31.07 13.46 -30.83
CA PRO A 302 31.51 13.16 -32.19
C PRO A 302 33.03 12.98 -32.26
N CYS A 303 33.50 12.10 -33.13
CA CYS A 303 34.92 11.94 -33.40
C CYS A 303 35.51 13.20 -34.04
N ASP A 304 36.56 13.74 -33.44
CA ASP A 304 37.31 14.89 -33.96
C ASP A 304 37.94 14.60 -35.34
N TYR A 305 38.34 15.67 -36.04
CA TYR A 305 39.10 15.60 -37.28
C TYR A 305 40.30 14.64 -37.20
N GLY A 306 40.50 13.87 -38.27
CA GLY A 306 41.54 12.85 -38.33
C GLY A 306 41.31 11.64 -37.40
N SER A 307 40.12 11.48 -36.83
CA SER A 307 39.68 10.30 -36.10
C SER A 307 38.33 9.79 -36.61
N TYR A 308 37.98 8.55 -36.30
CA TYR A 308 36.77 7.91 -36.77
C TYR A 308 36.27 6.81 -35.82
N CYS A 309 34.98 6.48 -35.91
CA CYS A 309 34.36 5.36 -35.21
C CYS A 309 33.44 4.60 -36.19
N PRO A 310 33.82 3.39 -36.65
CA PRO A 310 33.08 2.69 -37.70
C PRO A 310 31.86 1.90 -37.21
N THR A 311 31.72 1.67 -35.91
CA THR A 311 30.70 0.81 -35.31
C THR A 311 29.89 1.56 -34.25
N THR A 312 28.75 1.03 -33.84
CA THR A 312 28.07 1.55 -32.65
C THR A 312 28.89 1.22 -31.39
N GLY A 313 28.65 1.96 -30.31
CA GLY A 313 29.21 1.67 -29.00
C GLY A 313 30.71 1.93 -28.85
N CYS A 314 31.28 2.81 -29.66
CA CYS A 314 32.69 3.16 -29.50
C CYS A 314 32.93 3.83 -28.14
N ILE A 315 33.87 3.29 -27.38
CA ILE A 315 34.36 3.95 -26.15
C ILE A 315 35.34 5.08 -26.48
N LYS A 316 35.99 5.02 -27.65
CA LYS A 316 36.98 5.99 -28.09
C LYS A 316 37.10 5.99 -29.61
N CYS A 317 37.23 7.17 -30.20
CA CYS A 317 37.54 7.33 -31.61
C CYS A 317 38.94 6.80 -31.95
N SER A 318 39.02 6.04 -33.04
CA SER A 318 40.28 5.54 -33.59
C SER A 318 40.92 6.62 -34.46
N LEU A 319 42.24 6.76 -34.41
CA LEU A 319 42.94 7.74 -35.25
C LEU A 319 43.03 7.24 -36.69
N CYS A 320 42.97 8.15 -37.65
CA CYS A 320 43.17 7.79 -39.05
C CYS A 320 44.62 7.37 -39.29
N PRO A 321 44.85 6.22 -39.94
CA PRO A 321 46.19 5.69 -40.19
C PRO A 321 46.98 6.56 -41.16
N ALA A 322 48.29 6.34 -41.23
CA ALA A 322 49.16 7.05 -42.17
C ALA A 322 48.68 6.88 -43.62
N GLY A 323 48.62 7.99 -44.36
CA GLY A 323 48.05 8.09 -45.70
C GLY A 323 46.53 8.33 -45.73
N MET A 324 45.85 8.41 -44.59
CA MET A 324 44.39 8.63 -44.53
C MET A 324 44.02 9.74 -43.54
N ASP A 325 42.97 10.49 -43.81
CA ASP A 325 42.42 11.50 -42.91
C ASP A 325 40.89 11.50 -42.91
N SER A 326 40.34 12.29 -41.99
CA SER A 326 38.93 12.67 -42.00
C SER A 326 38.86 14.18 -41.84
N GLU A 327 38.27 14.84 -42.83
CA GLU A 327 38.05 16.30 -42.83
C GLU A 327 36.71 16.69 -42.17
N ILE A 328 35.98 15.74 -41.57
CA ILE A 328 34.70 15.99 -40.89
C ILE A 328 34.73 15.47 -39.44
N GLU A 329 34.03 16.18 -38.56
CA GLU A 329 33.64 15.65 -37.26
C GLU A 329 32.60 14.52 -37.44
N GLY A 330 32.60 13.56 -36.52
CA GLY A 330 31.64 12.46 -36.55
C GLY A 330 31.93 11.41 -37.62
N ALA A 331 33.19 11.28 -38.05
CA ALA A 331 33.51 10.39 -39.17
C ALA A 331 33.39 8.90 -38.81
N ILE A 332 32.79 8.13 -39.71
CA ILE A 332 32.67 6.67 -39.57
C ILE A 332 33.80 5.91 -40.28
N THR A 333 34.60 6.61 -41.08
CA THR A 333 35.71 6.06 -41.85
C THR A 333 36.72 7.15 -42.16
N CYS A 334 37.92 6.75 -42.59
CA CYS A 334 38.94 7.68 -43.07
C CYS A 334 39.05 7.56 -44.58
N ASP A 335 39.24 8.70 -45.24
CA ASP A 335 39.49 8.80 -46.66
C ASP A 335 40.99 8.80 -46.95
N LEU A 336 41.36 8.30 -48.12
CA LEU A 336 42.76 8.34 -48.57
C LEU A 336 43.17 9.78 -48.89
N CYS A 337 44.38 10.18 -48.46
CA CYS A 337 44.96 11.45 -48.90
C CYS A 337 44.92 11.52 -50.43
N ARG A 338 44.28 12.55 -50.97
CA ARG A 338 44.22 12.79 -52.41
C ARG A 338 45.61 13.08 -53.00
N PRO A 339 45.81 12.98 -54.33
CA PRO A 339 47.09 13.27 -54.97
C PRO A 339 47.57 14.68 -54.63
N GLY A 340 48.88 14.83 -54.49
CA GLY A 340 49.53 16.05 -54.01
C GLY A 340 49.47 16.29 -52.51
N PHE A 341 48.89 15.38 -51.72
CA PHE A 341 48.87 15.41 -50.27
C PHE A 341 49.49 14.14 -49.69
N ASN A 342 50.06 14.24 -48.49
CA ASN A 342 50.61 13.11 -47.76
C ASN A 342 50.16 13.10 -46.29
N LYS A 343 50.30 11.95 -45.63
CA LYS A 343 50.27 11.87 -44.17
C LYS A 343 51.22 10.79 -43.68
N SER A 344 52.27 11.21 -42.98
CA SER A 344 53.40 10.35 -42.64
C SER A 344 53.14 9.40 -41.46
N THR A 345 52.30 9.81 -40.51
CA THR A 345 51.98 9.05 -39.30
C THR A 345 50.48 8.93 -39.08
N GLU A 346 50.08 7.93 -38.29
CA GLU A 346 48.77 7.94 -37.66
C GLU A 346 48.63 9.16 -36.75
N GLY A 347 47.43 9.73 -36.68
CA GLY A 347 47.19 10.93 -35.88
C GLY A 347 45.97 11.72 -36.32
N SER A 348 45.63 12.74 -35.54
CA SER A 348 44.56 13.70 -35.86
C SER A 348 44.97 14.77 -36.88
N THR A 349 46.22 14.74 -37.36
CA THR A 349 46.65 15.64 -38.43
C THR A 349 45.96 15.29 -39.75
N LEU A 350 45.46 16.33 -40.42
CA LEU A 350 44.91 16.22 -41.76
C LEU A 350 46.02 15.95 -42.78
N CYS A 351 45.64 15.47 -43.96
CA CYS A 351 46.59 15.29 -45.05
C CYS A 351 47.24 16.64 -45.40
N GLU A 352 48.57 16.64 -45.44
CA GLU A 352 49.38 17.82 -45.70
C GLU A 352 49.77 17.91 -47.17
N LYS A 353 49.67 19.10 -47.76
CA LYS A 353 50.09 19.30 -49.14
C LYS A 353 51.59 19.06 -49.27
N CYS A 354 52.00 18.37 -50.34
CA CYS A 354 53.43 18.20 -50.63
C CYS A 354 54.13 19.57 -50.71
N PRO A 355 55.29 19.73 -50.05
CA PRO A 355 56.07 20.96 -50.15
C PRO A 355 56.56 21.18 -51.58
N GLN A 356 56.90 22.43 -51.90
CA GLN A 356 57.43 22.79 -53.22
C GLN A 356 58.65 21.92 -53.57
N GLY A 357 58.69 21.42 -54.82
CA GLY A 357 59.75 20.51 -55.26
C GLY A 357 59.52 19.05 -54.89
N TYR A 358 58.38 18.72 -54.28
CA TYR A 358 57.92 17.37 -54.01
C TYR A 358 56.55 17.13 -54.65
N PHE A 359 56.27 15.88 -55.01
CA PHE A 359 55.02 15.49 -55.67
C PHE A 359 54.55 14.11 -55.20
N THR A 360 53.25 13.84 -55.36
CA THR A 360 52.71 12.49 -55.37
C THR A 360 51.45 12.42 -56.23
N THR A 361 51.32 11.35 -56.99
CA THR A 361 50.17 11.11 -57.89
C THR A 361 49.25 10.01 -57.39
N GLU A 362 49.61 9.32 -56.31
CA GLU A 362 48.87 8.19 -55.77
C GLU A 362 48.02 8.61 -54.56
N ASN A 363 46.80 8.09 -54.47
CA ASN A 363 45.98 8.22 -53.27
C ASN A 363 46.64 7.46 -52.11
N GLY A 364 46.51 7.98 -50.90
CA GLY A 364 47.00 7.28 -49.71
C GLY A 364 48.49 7.43 -49.44
N THR A 365 49.13 8.41 -50.09
CA THR A 365 50.58 8.58 -50.01
C THR A 365 51.02 8.96 -48.59
N LYS A 366 52.01 8.24 -48.04
CA LYS A 366 52.56 8.52 -46.71
C LYS A 366 53.66 9.59 -46.72
N LEU A 367 54.48 9.61 -47.77
CA LEU A 367 55.55 10.59 -47.95
C LEU A 367 55.59 11.06 -49.41
N CYS A 368 55.78 12.37 -49.63
CA CYS A 368 55.92 12.88 -50.99
C CYS A 368 57.26 12.49 -51.61
N ASN A 369 57.24 12.22 -52.91
CA ASN A 369 58.44 11.97 -53.69
C ASN A 369 59.11 13.30 -54.01
N ILE A 370 60.43 13.37 -53.78
CA ILE A 370 61.21 14.52 -54.21
C ILE A 370 61.32 14.56 -55.74
N CYS A 371 61.17 15.74 -56.34
CA CYS A 371 61.24 15.90 -57.79
C CYS A 371 62.60 15.40 -58.32
N PRO A 372 62.62 14.47 -59.29
CA PRO A 372 63.86 13.86 -59.76
C PRO A 372 64.74 14.86 -60.54
N GLU A 373 66.04 14.55 -60.64
CA GLU A 373 66.97 15.38 -61.40
C GLU A 373 66.60 15.45 -62.88
N ASN A 374 66.83 16.61 -63.52
CA ASN A 374 66.40 16.93 -64.89
C ASN A 374 64.88 17.07 -65.08
N TYR A 375 64.10 17.12 -64.00
CA TYR A 375 62.67 17.42 -64.01
C TYR A 375 62.36 18.55 -63.03
N PHE A 376 61.21 19.20 -63.21
CA PHE A 376 60.63 20.15 -62.28
C PHE A 376 59.17 19.79 -62.00
N CYS A 377 58.69 20.10 -60.80
CA CYS A 377 57.37 19.70 -60.30
C CYS A 377 56.58 20.95 -59.88
N PRO A 378 55.86 21.60 -60.82
CA PRO A 378 55.13 22.86 -60.55
C PRO A 378 53.81 22.63 -59.79
N GLN A 379 53.32 21.40 -59.78
CA GLN A 379 52.11 20.96 -59.09
C GLN A 379 52.46 19.77 -58.21
N ALA A 380 51.87 19.73 -57.01
CA ALA A 380 52.10 18.67 -56.04
C ALA A 380 51.45 17.33 -56.48
N ASP A 381 50.35 17.40 -57.22
CA ASP A 381 49.54 16.30 -57.74
C ASP A 381 49.91 15.91 -59.18
N GLY A 382 50.89 16.58 -59.79
CA GLY A 382 51.30 16.36 -61.17
C GLY A 382 52.53 15.44 -61.31
N ASN A 383 52.61 14.75 -62.45
CA ASN A 383 53.83 14.04 -62.85
C ASN A 383 55.00 15.01 -63.07
N PRO A 384 56.25 14.63 -62.76
CA PRO A 384 57.43 15.46 -63.02
C PRO A 384 57.52 15.88 -64.48
N GLN A 385 57.74 17.17 -64.72
CA GLN A 385 57.84 17.74 -66.07
C GLN A 385 59.32 17.85 -66.48
N PRO A 386 59.69 17.52 -67.73
CA PRO A 386 61.07 17.57 -68.17
C PRO A 386 61.63 19.00 -68.12
N CYS A 387 62.88 19.16 -67.67
CA CYS A 387 63.52 20.47 -67.57
C CYS A 387 63.62 21.13 -68.96
N PRO A 388 63.09 22.36 -69.15
CA PRO A 388 63.12 23.05 -70.43
C PRO A 388 64.54 23.28 -70.95
N ALA A 389 64.68 23.39 -72.27
CA ALA A 389 65.95 23.77 -72.89
C ALA A 389 66.46 25.10 -72.32
N ARG A 390 67.78 25.21 -72.07
CA ARG A 390 68.46 26.37 -71.47
C ARG A 390 68.15 26.66 -70.00
N SER A 391 67.52 25.71 -69.30
CA SER A 391 67.39 25.73 -67.83
C SER A 391 68.12 24.54 -67.20
N TYR A 392 68.42 24.63 -65.91
CA TYR A 392 68.88 23.48 -65.12
C TYR A 392 67.91 23.22 -63.95
N CYS A 393 67.69 21.94 -63.65
CA CYS A 393 66.74 21.50 -62.63
C CYS A 393 67.42 20.48 -61.69
N PRO A 394 68.01 20.91 -60.56
CA PRO A 394 68.51 19.99 -59.54
C PRO A 394 67.37 19.19 -58.89
N LYS A 395 67.73 18.13 -58.15
CA LYS A 395 66.77 17.34 -57.36
C LYS A 395 65.95 18.26 -56.45
N GLY A 396 64.63 18.15 -56.48
CA GLY A 396 63.71 19.01 -55.72
C GLY A 396 63.33 20.34 -56.41
N SER A 397 63.51 20.47 -57.73
CA SER A 397 63.12 21.69 -58.45
C SER A 397 61.59 21.85 -58.55
N PHE A 398 61.05 22.94 -58.02
CA PHE A 398 59.65 23.35 -58.23
C PHE A 398 59.46 24.11 -59.55
N VAL A 399 60.45 24.91 -59.92
CA VAL A 399 60.49 25.75 -61.11
C VAL A 399 61.87 25.60 -61.77
N PRO A 400 61.99 25.59 -63.12
CA PRO A 400 63.28 25.55 -63.79
C PRO A 400 64.08 26.84 -63.54
N THR A 401 65.36 26.70 -63.26
CA THR A 401 66.26 27.85 -63.20
C THR A 401 66.81 28.14 -64.59
N SER A 402 66.34 29.21 -65.23
CA SER A 402 66.80 29.63 -66.55
C SER A 402 68.20 30.24 -66.49
N CYS A 403 69.08 29.86 -67.42
CA CYS A 403 70.33 30.59 -67.63
C CYS A 403 70.11 31.72 -68.63
N ASP A 404 70.45 32.94 -68.24
CA ASP A 404 70.31 34.14 -69.07
C ASP A 404 71.25 34.06 -70.29
N ALA A 405 70.72 33.56 -71.39
CA ALA A 405 71.42 33.54 -72.67
C ALA A 405 71.46 34.95 -73.28
N PRO A 406 72.57 35.37 -73.93
CA PRO A 406 73.76 34.58 -74.28
C PRO A 406 74.86 34.56 -73.21
N TRP A 407 74.65 35.23 -72.07
CA TRP A 407 75.69 35.50 -71.09
C TRP A 407 76.03 34.31 -70.20
N TYR A 408 75.09 33.39 -70.03
CA TYR A 408 75.26 32.19 -69.23
C TYR A 408 74.85 30.93 -69.99
N VAL A 409 75.62 29.86 -69.84
CA VAL A 409 75.36 28.51 -70.37
C VAL A 409 75.25 27.50 -69.24
N ILE A 410 74.48 26.43 -69.46
CA ILE A 410 74.33 25.37 -68.45
C ILE A 410 75.63 24.60 -68.33
N ASN A 411 76.20 24.55 -67.12
CA ASN A 411 77.20 23.55 -66.78
C ASN A 411 76.50 22.31 -66.20
N LYS A 412 76.55 21.20 -66.95
CA LYS A 412 75.94 19.91 -66.56
C LYS A 412 76.65 19.21 -65.40
N LYS A 413 77.92 19.51 -65.13
CA LYS A 413 78.70 18.96 -64.00
C LYS A 413 78.43 19.71 -62.70
N ASP A 414 78.50 21.04 -62.76
CA ASP A 414 78.41 21.92 -61.59
C ASP A 414 76.98 22.37 -61.28
N LYS A 415 75.99 21.86 -62.03
CA LYS A 415 74.55 22.09 -61.84
C LYS A 415 74.24 23.57 -61.61
N SER A 416 74.84 24.43 -62.44
CA SER A 416 74.79 25.89 -62.32
C SER A 416 74.89 26.57 -63.67
N CYS A 417 74.44 27.82 -63.74
CA CYS A 417 74.65 28.69 -64.88
C CYS A 417 76.07 29.24 -64.83
N GLN A 418 76.89 28.89 -65.82
CA GLN A 418 78.24 29.41 -65.93
C GLN A 418 78.31 30.54 -66.95
N PRO A 419 79.04 31.61 -66.62
CA PRO A 419 79.22 32.72 -67.55
C PRO A 419 79.91 32.21 -68.82
N THR A 420 79.46 32.67 -69.98
CA THR A 420 80.12 32.36 -71.25
C THR A 420 81.51 32.99 -71.29
N ALA A 421 82.38 32.45 -72.15
CA ALA A 421 83.69 33.07 -72.41
C ALA A 421 83.56 34.53 -72.85
N GLU A 422 82.46 34.87 -73.55
CA GLU A 422 82.11 36.23 -73.96
C GLU A 422 81.79 37.15 -72.77
N LEU A 423 81.00 36.67 -71.79
CA LEU A 423 80.73 37.44 -70.58
C LEU A 423 82.02 37.61 -69.75
N MET A 424 82.79 36.55 -69.55
CA MET A 424 84.04 36.61 -68.77
C MET A 424 85.06 37.58 -69.37
N ALA A 425 85.12 37.70 -70.70
CA ALA A 425 85.98 38.66 -71.40
C ALA A 425 85.55 40.12 -71.23
N MET A 426 84.27 40.39 -70.92
CA MET A 426 83.77 41.75 -70.70
C MET A 426 83.93 42.26 -69.27
N ILE A 427 84.04 41.37 -68.27
CA ILE A 427 84.16 41.75 -66.85
C ILE A 427 85.62 41.70 -66.35
N GLY A 428 86.49 40.93 -67.00
CA GLY A 428 87.89 40.75 -66.63
C GLY A 428 88.91 41.64 -67.38
N GLY A 429 88.44 42.70 -68.04
CA GLY A 429 89.24 43.65 -68.82
C GLY A 429 89.67 44.89 -68.03
#